data_AF-A4HHE6-F1
#
_entry.id   AF-A4HHE6-F1
#
_cell.length_a   1.000
_cell.length_b   1.000
_cell.length_c   1.000
_cell.angle_alpha   90.00
_cell.angle_beta   90.00
_cell.angle_gamma   90.00
#
_symmetry.space_group_name_H-M   'P 1'
#
loop_
_entity.id
_entity.type
_entity.pdbx_description
1 polymer ?
#
loop_
_entity_poly.entity_id
_entity_poly.type
_entity_poly.pdbx_seq_one_letter_code
_entity_poly.pdbx_strand_id
1 'polypeptide(L)'
;MGGQVRAVSEFISGHLCHHISLPEWKDLFDLEYAEMDLTYWLYVLHIHLVSRRATSIPIERFNRRREVLEELLVTMFDGWAATSEDIMGRPPLNKIKYYIRDMYYVTAVNFEEALLHDGPGADMMLVGFLMKFCPLPRPEDVPMFTYYTLVHYVRFHTALFDRIPDEEFAKGNFNFLSPTDPLIFSQYSDIAYDEVIRGWTVEEGKGSAASSAPSHS
;
A
#
# COMPACT_ATOMS: atom_id res chain seq x y z
N MET A 1 -6.59 -24.03 4.19
CA MET A 1 -5.75 -23.05 3.46
C MET A 1 -6.52 -21.78 3.09
N GLY A 2 -7.73 -21.84 2.49
CA GLY A 2 -8.54 -20.63 2.24
C GLY A 2 -8.81 -19.79 3.51
N GLY A 3 -9.07 -20.42 4.66
CA GLY A 3 -9.20 -19.69 5.94
C GLY A 3 -7.95 -18.92 6.39
N GLN A 4 -6.74 -19.37 6.02
CA GLN A 4 -5.49 -18.68 6.36
C GLN A 4 -5.22 -17.51 5.40
N VAL A 5 -5.45 -17.71 4.09
CA VAL A 5 -5.36 -16.65 3.08
C VAL A 5 -6.35 -15.53 3.39
N ARG A 6 -7.58 -15.91 3.75
CA ARG A 6 -8.62 -14.97 4.19
C ARG A 6 -8.21 -14.19 5.44
N ALA A 7 -7.73 -14.86 6.49
CA ALA A 7 -7.32 -14.17 7.72
C ALA A 7 -6.17 -13.17 7.49
N VAL A 8 -5.18 -13.55 6.68
CA VAL A 8 -4.07 -12.65 6.30
C VAL A 8 -4.59 -11.48 5.45
N SER A 9 -5.51 -11.73 4.52
CA SER A 9 -6.08 -10.69 3.68
C SER A 9 -6.99 -9.72 4.46
N GLU A 10 -7.75 -10.20 5.46
CA GLU A 10 -8.53 -9.37 6.38
C GLU A 10 -7.60 -8.48 7.23
N PHE A 11 -6.49 -9.04 7.73
CA PHE A 11 -5.46 -8.28 8.46
C PHE A 11 -4.83 -7.18 7.59
N ILE A 12 -4.37 -7.53 6.38
CA ILE A 12 -3.80 -6.56 5.43
C ILE A 12 -4.83 -5.48 5.07
N SER A 13 -6.09 -5.87 4.87
CA SER A 13 -7.16 -4.94 4.55
C SER A 13 -7.36 -3.91 5.66
N GLY A 14 -7.50 -4.34 6.92
CA GLY A 14 -7.67 -3.43 8.06
C GLY A 14 -6.47 -2.49 8.22
N HIS A 15 -5.25 -3.01 8.12
CA HIS A 15 -4.03 -2.22 8.17
C HIS A 15 -3.97 -1.17 7.06
N LEU A 16 -4.32 -1.57 5.83
CA LEU A 16 -4.37 -0.67 4.69
C LEU A 16 -5.45 0.40 4.86
N CYS A 17 -6.62 0.08 5.41
CA CYS A 17 -7.68 1.05 5.70
C CYS A 17 -7.19 2.16 6.63
N HIS A 18 -6.49 1.77 7.70
CA HIS A 18 -5.88 2.74 8.62
C HIS A 18 -4.83 3.59 7.92
N HIS A 19 -3.98 2.97 7.10
CA HIS A 19 -2.92 3.66 6.38
C HIS A 19 -3.43 4.71 5.39
N ILE A 20 -4.45 4.40 4.58
CA ILE A 20 -5.01 5.38 3.62
C ILE A 20 -5.86 6.46 4.31
N SER A 21 -6.15 6.30 5.60
CA SER A 21 -6.86 7.29 6.41
C SER A 21 -5.92 8.29 7.10
N LEU A 22 -4.60 8.13 6.95
CA LEU A 22 -3.60 9.04 7.49
C LEU A 22 -3.84 10.49 7.00
N PRO A 23 -3.82 11.49 7.90
CA PRO A 23 -3.96 12.92 7.53
C PRO A 23 -2.98 13.37 6.44
N GLU A 24 -1.78 12.79 6.42
CA GLU A 24 -0.72 13.13 5.48
C GLU A 24 -1.12 12.91 4.02
N TRP A 25 -2.04 11.97 3.73
CA TRP A 25 -2.61 11.82 2.39
C TRP A 25 -3.48 13.01 2.00
N LYS A 26 -4.20 13.61 2.93
CA LYS A 26 -5.05 14.79 2.65
C LYS A 26 -4.20 16.02 2.42
N ASP A 27 -3.19 16.20 3.27
CA ASP A 27 -2.23 17.29 3.17
C ASP A 27 -1.47 17.23 1.83
N LEU A 28 -1.09 16.02 1.39
CA LEU A 28 -0.38 15.83 0.13
C LEU A 28 -1.18 16.27 -1.11
N PHE A 29 -2.50 16.07 -1.10
CA PHE A 29 -3.36 16.45 -2.21
C PHE A 29 -3.93 17.86 -2.08
N ASP A 30 -3.58 18.60 -1.01
CA ASP A 30 -4.09 19.94 -0.69
C ASP A 30 -5.63 20.01 -0.78
N LEU A 31 -6.29 18.96 -0.28
CA LEU A 31 -7.75 18.85 -0.34
C LEU A 31 -8.34 19.26 1.01
N GLU A 32 -9.07 20.37 1.02
CA GLU A 32 -9.88 20.80 2.18
C GLU A 32 -10.92 19.73 2.58
N TYR A 33 -11.32 18.86 1.65
CA TYR A 33 -12.18 17.70 1.89
C TYR A 33 -11.63 16.49 1.15
N ALA A 34 -11.36 15.40 1.87
CA ALA A 34 -10.97 14.13 1.24
C ALA A 34 -12.09 13.65 0.32
N GLU A 35 -11.88 13.75 -0.98
CA GLU A 35 -12.80 13.19 -1.95
C GLU A 35 -12.79 11.66 -1.78
N MET A 36 -13.98 11.10 -1.55
CA MET A 36 -14.17 9.67 -1.31
C MET A 36 -13.56 8.81 -2.43
N ASP A 37 -13.62 9.32 -3.67
CA ASP A 37 -13.02 8.69 -4.84
C ASP A 37 -11.49 8.64 -4.77
N LEU A 38 -10.84 9.67 -4.22
CA LEU A 38 -9.40 9.67 -3.99
C LEU A 38 -9.00 8.60 -2.97
N THR A 39 -9.76 8.47 -1.88
CA THR A 39 -9.52 7.41 -0.89
C THR A 39 -9.62 6.02 -1.51
N TYR A 40 -10.60 5.80 -2.40
CA TYR A 40 -10.72 4.53 -3.14
C TYR A 40 -9.56 4.31 -4.10
N TRP A 41 -9.11 5.36 -4.78
CA TRP A 41 -7.97 5.25 -5.67
C TRP A 41 -6.66 4.97 -4.93
N LEU A 42 -6.43 5.62 -3.78
CA LEU A 42 -5.30 5.30 -2.90
C LEU A 42 -5.36 3.85 -2.45
N TYR A 43 -6.54 3.35 -2.06
CA TYR A 43 -6.73 1.94 -1.73
C TYR A 43 -6.31 1.01 -2.88
N VAL A 44 -6.78 1.29 -4.10
CA VAL A 44 -6.42 0.53 -5.30
C VAL A 44 -4.92 0.58 -5.59
N LEU A 45 -4.27 1.74 -5.45
CA LEU A 45 -2.84 1.89 -5.65
C LEU A 45 -2.02 0.99 -4.71
N HIS A 46 -2.43 0.87 -3.45
CA HIS A 46 -1.77 -0.01 -2.50
C HIS A 46 -2.05 -1.49 -2.77
N ILE A 47 -3.27 -1.83 -3.21
CA ILE A 47 -3.58 -3.20 -3.67
C ILE A 47 -2.66 -3.58 -4.83
N HIS A 48 -2.37 -2.67 -5.77
CA HIS A 48 -1.43 -2.94 -6.85
C HIS A 48 -0.02 -3.28 -6.34
N LEU A 49 0.51 -2.50 -5.38
CA LEU A 49 1.81 -2.77 -4.75
C LEU A 49 1.86 -4.15 -4.09
N VAL A 50 0.82 -4.50 -3.31
CA VAL A 50 0.73 -5.79 -2.62
C VAL A 50 0.58 -6.93 -3.62
N SER A 51 -0.31 -6.77 -4.61
CA SER A 51 -0.62 -7.81 -5.60
C SER A 51 0.57 -8.10 -6.50
N ARG A 52 1.31 -7.07 -6.93
CA ARG A 52 2.57 -7.24 -7.67
C ARG A 52 3.54 -8.14 -6.90
N ARG A 53 3.82 -7.80 -5.64
CA ARG A 53 4.76 -8.61 -4.84
C ARG A 53 4.21 -10.00 -4.58
N ALA A 54 2.95 -10.15 -4.20
CA ALA A 54 2.33 -11.45 -3.94
C ALA A 54 2.38 -12.38 -5.17
N THR A 55 2.18 -11.84 -6.38
CA THR A 55 2.22 -12.62 -7.62
C THR A 55 3.63 -12.97 -8.08
N SER A 56 4.66 -12.26 -7.62
CA SER A 56 6.06 -12.62 -7.88
C SER A 56 6.51 -13.88 -7.12
N ILE A 57 5.88 -14.17 -5.97
CA ILE A 57 6.21 -15.34 -5.15
C ILE A 57 5.95 -16.61 -5.97
N PRO A 58 6.94 -17.52 -6.11
CA PRO A 58 6.76 -18.78 -6.82
C PRO A 58 5.65 -19.59 -6.17
N ILE A 59 4.58 -19.84 -6.93
CA ILE A 59 3.53 -20.78 -6.52
C ILE A 59 3.76 -22.04 -7.34
N GLU A 60 3.79 -23.18 -6.66
CA GLU A 60 4.03 -24.50 -7.28
C GLU A 60 3.06 -24.83 -8.44
N ARG A 61 1.96 -24.06 -8.61
CA ARG A 61 0.96 -24.18 -9.68
C ARG A 61 0.38 -22.82 -10.12
N PHE A 62 0.21 -22.63 -11.43
CA PHE A 62 -0.36 -21.39 -12.00
C PHE A 62 -1.81 -21.12 -11.60
N ASN A 63 -2.69 -22.12 -11.63
CA ASN A 63 -4.10 -21.96 -11.22
C ASN A 63 -4.23 -21.44 -9.79
N ARG A 64 -3.30 -21.86 -8.92
CA ARG A 64 -3.26 -21.46 -7.52
C ARG A 64 -2.84 -20.01 -7.33
N ARG A 65 -2.01 -19.45 -8.23
CA ARG A 65 -1.70 -18.01 -8.25
C ARG A 65 -2.92 -17.16 -8.53
N ARG A 66 -3.72 -17.59 -9.51
CA ARG A 66 -4.98 -16.91 -9.86
C ARG A 66 -5.98 -16.98 -8.71
N GLU A 67 -6.18 -18.15 -8.11
CA GLU A 67 -7.08 -18.33 -6.96
C GLU A 67 -6.66 -17.46 -5.77
N VAL A 68 -5.36 -17.41 -5.44
CA VAL A 68 -4.85 -16.57 -4.35
C VAL A 68 -5.05 -15.08 -4.64
N LEU A 69 -4.84 -14.64 -5.88
CA LEU A 69 -5.07 -13.26 -6.26
C LEU A 69 -6.57 -12.91 -6.18
N GLU A 70 -7.44 -13.77 -6.69
CA GLU A 70 -8.90 -13.59 -6.59
C GLU A 70 -9.36 -13.56 -5.13
N GLU A 71 -8.84 -14.44 -4.27
CA GLU A 71 -9.16 -14.49 -2.84
C GLU A 71 -8.63 -13.27 -2.08
N LEU A 72 -7.41 -12.81 -2.38
CA LEU A 72 -6.82 -11.60 -1.83
C LEU A 72 -7.64 -10.37 -2.21
N LEU A 73 -8.00 -10.22 -3.48
CA LEU A 73 -8.81 -9.10 -3.97
C LEU A 73 -10.20 -9.11 -3.34
N VAL A 74 -10.90 -10.25 -3.34
CA VAL A 74 -12.24 -10.37 -2.74
C VAL A 74 -12.20 -10.02 -1.25
N THR A 75 -11.26 -10.59 -0.52
CA THR A 75 -11.17 -10.39 0.93
C THR A 75 -10.76 -8.97 1.28
N MET A 76 -9.83 -8.38 0.53
CA MET A 76 -9.45 -6.98 0.73
C MET A 76 -10.61 -6.03 0.39
N PHE A 77 -11.46 -6.33 -0.60
CA PHE A 77 -12.63 -5.50 -0.86
C PHE A 77 -13.71 -5.64 0.22
N ASP A 78 -13.95 -6.85 0.71
CA ASP A 78 -14.92 -7.09 1.78
C ASP A 78 -14.46 -6.49 3.11
N GLY A 79 -13.18 -6.62 3.44
CA GLY A 79 -12.56 -6.00 4.61
C GLY A 79 -12.64 -4.47 4.57
N TRP A 80 -12.30 -3.86 3.42
CA TRP A 80 -12.47 -2.42 3.23
C TRP A 80 -13.92 -1.99 3.43
N ALA A 81 -14.89 -2.72 2.87
CA ALA A 81 -16.28 -2.36 3.01
C ALA A 81 -16.75 -2.34 4.47
N ALA A 82 -16.31 -3.33 5.26
CA ALA A 82 -16.61 -3.42 6.69
C ALA A 82 -15.92 -2.30 7.48
N THR A 83 -14.62 -2.07 7.29
CA THR A 83 -13.90 -1.00 7.99
C THR A 83 -14.38 0.40 7.59
N SER A 84 -14.75 0.58 6.32
CA SER A 84 -15.35 1.82 5.83
C SER A 84 -16.71 2.07 6.47
N GLU A 85 -17.51 1.01 6.72
CA GLU A 85 -18.76 1.11 7.49
C GLU A 85 -18.51 1.54 8.94
N ASP A 86 -17.50 0.96 9.59
CA ASP A 86 -17.13 1.31 10.97
C ASP A 86 -16.64 2.76 11.09
N ILE A 87 -15.83 3.23 10.13
CA ILE A 87 -15.26 4.59 10.12
C ILE A 87 -16.31 5.63 9.70
N MET A 88 -17.13 5.35 8.69
CA MET A 88 -18.10 6.30 8.14
C MET A 88 -19.48 6.21 8.79
N GLY A 89 -19.71 5.24 9.66
CA GLY A 89 -21.01 4.97 10.30
C GLY A 89 -22.10 4.51 9.35
N ARG A 90 -21.76 4.13 8.11
CA ARG A 90 -22.68 3.62 7.08
C ARG A 90 -21.93 2.77 6.05
N PRO A 91 -22.55 1.71 5.52
CA PRO A 91 -21.89 0.87 4.53
C PRO A 91 -21.63 1.66 3.24
N PRO A 92 -20.49 1.42 2.56
CA PRO A 92 -20.27 1.98 1.24
C PRO A 92 -21.37 1.49 0.28
N LEU A 93 -21.81 2.35 -0.64
CA LEU A 93 -22.84 1.98 -1.61
C LEU A 93 -22.39 0.75 -2.40
N ASN A 94 -23.27 -0.21 -2.68
CA ASN A 94 -22.91 -1.40 -3.47
C ASN A 94 -22.23 -1.07 -4.82
N LYS A 95 -22.56 0.09 -5.41
CA LYS A 95 -21.90 0.62 -6.62
C LYS A 95 -20.40 0.86 -6.41
N ILE A 96 -19.97 1.24 -5.20
CA ILE A 96 -18.57 1.47 -4.81
C ILE A 96 -17.78 0.16 -4.81
N LYS A 97 -18.36 -0.94 -4.31
CA LYS A 97 -17.69 -2.24 -4.32
C LYS A 97 -17.31 -2.67 -5.75
N TYR A 98 -18.22 -2.49 -6.69
CA TYR A 98 -17.93 -2.75 -8.10
C TYR A 98 -16.94 -1.75 -8.67
N TYR A 99 -17.04 -0.47 -8.31
CA TYR A 99 -16.09 0.57 -8.75
C TYR A 99 -14.64 0.27 -8.37
N ILE A 100 -14.35 -0.08 -7.10
CA ILE A 100 -12.97 -0.36 -6.66
C ILE A 100 -12.39 -1.57 -7.42
N ARG A 101 -13.19 -2.64 -7.54
CA ARG A 101 -12.80 -3.84 -8.28
C ARG A 101 -12.54 -3.53 -9.75
N ASP A 102 -13.47 -2.82 -10.39
CA ASP A 102 -13.38 -2.50 -11.82
C ASP A 102 -12.21 -1.55 -12.08
N MET A 103 -11.96 -0.58 -11.19
CA MET A 103 -10.80 0.31 -11.23
C MET A 103 -9.50 -0.49 -11.13
N TYR A 104 -9.40 -1.43 -10.19
CA TYR A 104 -8.23 -2.32 -10.09
C TYR A 104 -7.97 -3.05 -11.41
N TYR A 105 -8.99 -3.71 -11.98
CA TYR A 105 -8.80 -4.45 -13.24
C TYR A 105 -8.43 -3.56 -14.43
N VAL A 106 -9.00 -2.36 -14.53
CA VAL A 106 -8.68 -1.40 -15.60
C VAL A 106 -7.25 -0.86 -15.47
N THR A 107 -6.77 -0.68 -14.24
CA THR A 107 -5.48 -0.05 -13.97
C THR A 107 -4.31 -1.04 -13.85
N ALA A 108 -4.57 -2.31 -13.55
CA ALA A 108 -3.52 -3.30 -13.26
C ALA A 108 -2.44 -3.41 -14.35
N VAL A 109 -2.84 -3.54 -15.62
CA VAL A 109 -1.88 -3.65 -16.73
C VAL A 109 -1.06 -2.36 -16.89
N ASN A 110 -1.71 -1.20 -16.80
CA ASN A 110 -1.03 0.10 -16.94
C ASN A 110 -0.05 0.34 -15.77
N PHE A 111 -0.38 -0.14 -14.57
CA PHE A 111 0.48 -0.03 -13.40
C PHE A 111 1.74 -0.89 -13.56
N GLU A 112 1.59 -2.16 -13.95
CA GLU A 112 2.72 -3.05 -14.22
C GLU A 112 3.60 -2.50 -15.35
N GLU A 113 2.99 -2.03 -16.46
CA GLU A 113 3.72 -1.39 -17.55
C GLU A 113 4.53 -0.17 -17.08
N ALA A 114 3.95 0.68 -16.23
CA ALA A 114 4.65 1.84 -15.68
C ALA A 114 5.85 1.45 -14.79
N LEU A 115 5.81 0.28 -14.14
CA LEU A 115 6.89 -0.22 -13.30
C LEU A 115 7.97 -1.00 -14.06
N LEU A 116 7.64 -1.62 -15.20
CA LEU A 116 8.57 -2.41 -16.02
C LEU A 116 9.68 -1.58 -16.68
N HIS A 117 9.50 -0.27 -16.76
CA HIS A 117 10.51 0.61 -17.34
C HIS A 117 11.62 0.91 -16.33
N ASP A 118 12.85 0.54 -16.71
CA ASP A 118 14.09 0.93 -16.04
C ASP A 118 14.88 1.90 -16.92
N GLY A 119 15.37 3.01 -16.34
CA GLY A 119 16.20 4.00 -17.03
C GLY A 119 15.57 5.39 -17.20
N PRO A 120 16.14 6.25 -18.06
CA PRO A 120 15.66 7.62 -18.27
C PRO A 120 14.19 7.63 -18.72
N GLY A 121 13.31 8.29 -17.96
CA GLY A 121 11.88 8.38 -18.24
C GLY A 121 10.99 7.35 -17.53
N ALA A 122 11.57 6.41 -16.77
CA ALA A 122 10.82 5.45 -15.95
C ALA A 122 9.84 6.14 -14.98
N ASP A 123 10.26 7.23 -14.36
CA ASP A 123 9.40 8.00 -13.46
C ASP A 123 8.30 8.76 -14.21
N MET A 124 8.57 9.21 -15.44
CA MET A 124 7.58 9.87 -16.29
C MET A 124 6.44 8.93 -16.70
N MET A 125 6.73 7.65 -16.92
CA MET A 125 5.69 6.64 -17.17
C MET A 125 4.78 6.48 -15.97
N LEU A 126 5.35 6.49 -14.76
CA LEU A 126 4.59 6.39 -13.53
C LEU A 126 3.80 7.67 -13.24
N VAL A 127 4.35 8.86 -13.49
CA VAL A 127 3.59 10.12 -13.47
C VAL A 127 2.41 10.04 -14.44
N GLY A 128 2.64 9.59 -15.67
CA GLY A 128 1.60 9.44 -16.69
C GLY A 128 0.48 8.49 -16.25
N PHE A 129 0.82 7.37 -15.62
CA PHE A 129 -0.14 6.46 -15.00
C PHE A 129 -0.95 7.16 -13.89
N LEU A 130 -0.27 7.83 -12.96
CA LEU A 130 -0.91 8.47 -11.81
C LEU A 130 -1.86 9.58 -12.26
N MET A 131 -1.45 10.45 -13.20
CA MET A 131 -2.31 11.51 -13.74
C MET A 131 -3.50 10.96 -14.52
N LYS A 132 -3.30 9.90 -15.32
CA LYS A 132 -4.35 9.30 -16.15
C LYS A 132 -5.48 8.69 -15.33
N PHE A 133 -5.15 8.12 -14.16
CA PHE A 133 -6.11 7.39 -13.34
C PHE A 133 -6.44 8.08 -12.02
N CYS A 134 -5.87 9.25 -11.74
CA CYS A 134 -6.28 10.09 -10.63
C CYS A 134 -7.79 10.39 -10.77
N PRO A 135 -8.61 10.10 -9.76
CA PRO A 135 -10.06 10.19 -9.88
C PRO A 135 -10.59 11.62 -9.76
N LEU A 136 -9.70 12.61 -9.60
CA LEU A 136 -10.08 14.01 -9.46
C LEU A 136 -10.58 14.55 -10.81
N PRO A 137 -11.56 15.48 -10.83
CA PRO A 137 -12.10 16.06 -12.06
C PRO A 137 -11.06 16.80 -12.92
N ARG A 138 -10.01 17.32 -12.27
CA ARG A 138 -8.88 18.01 -12.90
C ARG A 138 -7.57 17.52 -12.31
N PRO A 139 -7.08 16.34 -12.72
CA PRO A 139 -5.81 15.81 -12.24
C PRO A 139 -4.64 16.75 -12.50
N GLU A 140 -4.71 17.57 -13.54
CA GLU A 140 -3.72 18.59 -13.89
C GLU A 140 -3.65 19.77 -12.90
N ASP A 141 -4.71 20.00 -12.13
CA ASP A 141 -4.74 21.05 -11.10
C ASP A 141 -4.06 20.59 -9.79
N VAL A 142 -3.80 19.29 -9.64
CA VAL A 142 -3.03 18.75 -8.52
C VAL A 142 -1.57 19.19 -8.64
N PRO A 143 -0.94 19.68 -7.56
CA PRO A 143 0.46 20.09 -7.59
C PRO A 143 1.37 18.98 -8.12
N MET A 144 2.28 19.30 -9.05
CA MET A 144 3.23 18.31 -9.59
C MET A 144 4.10 17.67 -8.50
N PHE A 145 4.33 18.37 -7.39
CA PHE A 145 4.99 17.82 -6.21
C PHE A 145 4.26 16.61 -5.60
N THR A 146 2.92 16.59 -5.65
CA THR A 146 2.10 15.45 -5.22
C THR A 146 2.38 14.23 -6.08
N TYR A 147 2.38 14.38 -7.40
CA TYR A 147 2.71 13.28 -8.32
C TYR A 147 4.15 12.79 -8.16
N TYR A 148 5.10 13.71 -7.98
CA TYR A 148 6.48 13.35 -7.68
C TYR A 148 6.59 12.53 -6.40
N THR A 149 5.89 12.95 -5.34
CA THR A 149 5.83 12.22 -4.06
C THR A 149 5.24 10.82 -4.27
N LEU A 150 4.15 10.69 -5.02
CA LEU A 150 3.52 9.40 -5.31
C LEU A 150 4.43 8.47 -6.13
N VAL A 151 5.21 9.01 -7.07
CA VAL A 151 6.21 8.23 -7.81
C VAL A 151 7.25 7.66 -6.86
N HIS A 152 7.84 8.50 -6.00
CA HIS A 152 8.83 8.06 -5.04
C HIS A 152 8.24 7.07 -4.05
N TYR A 153 7.02 7.31 -3.58
CA TYR A 153 6.27 6.42 -2.71
C TYR A 153 6.14 5.03 -3.30
N VAL A 154 5.64 4.93 -4.55
CA VAL A 154 5.43 3.66 -5.25
C VAL A 154 6.76 2.96 -5.49
N ARG A 155 7.77 3.67 -6.00
CA ARG A 155 9.11 3.10 -6.27
C ARG A 155 9.78 2.59 -4.99
N PHE A 156 9.73 3.37 -3.92
CA PHE A 156 10.27 2.99 -2.61
C PHE A 156 9.62 1.71 -2.09
N HIS A 157 8.28 1.66 -2.04
CA HIS A 157 7.56 0.49 -1.52
C HIS A 157 7.72 -0.73 -2.42
N THR A 158 7.79 -0.55 -3.75
CA THR A 158 8.10 -1.64 -4.69
C THR A 158 9.46 -2.25 -4.36
N ALA A 159 10.49 -1.41 -4.21
CA ALA A 159 11.85 -1.84 -3.92
C ALA A 159 11.97 -2.45 -2.50
N LEU A 160 11.23 -1.94 -1.54
CA LEU A 160 11.19 -2.44 -0.17
C LEU A 160 10.52 -3.82 -0.11
N PHE A 161 9.35 -3.98 -0.75
CA PHE A 161 8.61 -5.24 -0.77
C PHE A 161 9.36 -6.35 -1.49
N ASP A 162 10.11 -6.04 -2.54
CA ASP A 162 10.96 -7.00 -3.26
C ASP A 162 12.10 -7.56 -2.38
N ARG A 163 12.44 -6.89 -1.26
CA ARG A 163 13.46 -7.35 -0.30
C ARG A 163 12.88 -8.14 0.88
N ILE A 164 11.57 -8.10 1.10
CA ILE A 164 10.92 -8.88 2.16
C ILE A 164 10.93 -10.36 1.75
N PRO A 165 11.35 -11.30 2.62
CA PRO A 165 11.31 -12.74 2.31
C PRO A 165 9.92 -13.20 1.91
N ASP A 166 9.83 -14.11 0.93
CA ASP A 166 8.54 -14.64 0.41
C ASP A 166 7.62 -15.14 1.52
N GLU A 167 8.19 -15.84 2.51
CA GLU A 167 7.42 -16.40 3.64
C GLU A 167 6.84 -15.32 4.55
N GLU A 168 7.58 -14.24 4.80
CA GLU A 168 7.13 -13.11 5.62
C GLU A 168 6.06 -12.29 4.89
N PHE A 169 6.28 -12.02 3.60
CA PHE A 169 5.30 -11.30 2.78
C PHE A 169 3.99 -12.08 2.65
N ALA A 170 4.05 -13.40 2.47
CA ALA A 170 2.87 -14.27 2.39
C ALA A 170 2.06 -14.33 3.70
N LYS A 171 2.68 -14.03 4.85
CA LYS A 171 2.01 -13.91 6.15
C LYS A 171 1.39 -12.53 6.38
N GLY A 172 1.63 -11.57 5.48
CA GLY A 172 1.20 -10.18 5.66
C GLY A 172 2.16 -9.36 6.52
N ASN A 173 3.40 -9.81 6.72
CA ASN A 173 4.40 -9.12 7.53
C ASN A 173 5.11 -8.04 6.71
N PHE A 174 4.36 -7.01 6.33
CA PHE A 174 4.86 -5.81 5.66
C PHE A 174 4.06 -4.60 6.15
N ASN A 175 4.61 -3.42 5.96
CA ASN A 175 3.95 -2.17 6.33
C ASN A 175 4.14 -1.13 5.21
N PHE A 176 3.41 -0.04 5.30
CA PHE A 176 3.61 1.14 4.47
C PHE A 176 4.12 2.28 5.35
N LEU A 177 5.07 3.05 4.83
CA LEU A 177 5.47 4.31 5.47
C LEU A 177 4.47 5.41 5.11
N SER A 178 4.35 6.42 5.98
CA SER A 178 3.57 7.63 5.68
C SER A 178 4.05 8.26 4.36
N PRO A 179 3.17 8.81 3.50
CA PRO A 179 3.58 9.43 2.25
C PRO A 179 4.56 10.59 2.41
N THR A 180 4.65 11.17 3.60
CA THR A 180 5.56 12.26 3.95
C THR A 180 6.82 11.77 4.68
N ASP A 181 7.02 10.46 4.82
CA ASP A 181 8.21 9.92 5.47
C ASP A 181 9.48 10.31 4.68
N PRO A 182 10.48 10.94 5.32
CA PRO A 182 11.71 11.39 4.64
C PRO A 182 12.48 10.28 3.93
N LEU A 183 12.37 9.02 4.38
CA LEU A 183 13.05 7.88 3.77
C LEU A 183 12.59 7.64 2.34
N ILE A 184 11.34 7.98 2.00
CA ILE A 184 10.77 7.81 0.66
C ILE A 184 11.52 8.62 -0.39
N PHE A 185 12.10 9.76 0.03
CA PHE A 185 12.81 10.70 -0.84
C PHE A 185 14.33 10.53 -0.79
N SER A 186 14.83 9.59 0.02
CA SER A 186 16.26 9.31 0.11
C SER A 186 16.75 8.62 -1.16
N GLN A 187 18.03 8.79 -1.51
CA GLN A 187 18.59 8.06 -2.65
C GLN A 187 18.50 6.56 -2.37
N TYR A 188 17.93 5.79 -3.29
CA TYR A 188 17.68 4.36 -3.07
C TYR A 188 18.92 3.53 -2.76
N SER A 189 20.12 4.00 -3.15
CA SER A 189 21.41 3.40 -2.80
C SER A 189 21.79 3.53 -1.33
N ASP A 190 21.26 4.56 -0.67
CA ASP A 190 21.66 4.97 0.68
C ASP A 190 20.69 4.44 1.75
N ILE A 191 19.61 3.78 1.31
CA ILE A 191 18.57 3.24 2.18
C ILE A 191 18.96 1.84 2.61
N ALA A 192 19.18 1.65 3.92
CA ALA A 192 19.30 0.34 4.54
C ALA A 192 17.91 -0.30 4.68
N TYR A 193 17.38 -0.84 3.57
CA TYR A 193 16.04 -1.45 3.54
C TYR A 193 15.84 -2.54 4.61
N ASP A 194 16.89 -3.30 4.93
CA ASP A 194 16.85 -4.32 5.98
C ASP A 194 16.59 -3.72 7.36
N GLU A 195 17.06 -2.50 7.63
CA GLU A 195 16.81 -1.79 8.90
C GLU A 195 15.38 -1.26 8.96
N VAL A 196 14.84 -0.78 7.84
CA VAL A 196 13.42 -0.37 7.74
C VAL A 196 12.50 -1.56 8.03
N ILE A 197 12.78 -2.73 7.44
CA ILE A 197 12.01 -3.97 7.66
C ILE A 197 12.10 -4.40 9.12
N ARG A 198 13.30 -4.38 9.72
CA ARG A 198 13.49 -4.71 11.15
C ARG A 198 12.75 -3.75 12.09
N GLY A 199 12.63 -2.48 11.70
CA GLY A 199 11.85 -1.50 12.46
C GLY A 199 10.35 -1.83 12.56
N TRP A 200 9.83 -2.71 11.71
CA TRP A 200 8.43 -3.14 11.72
C TRP A 200 8.18 -4.42 12.53
N THR A 201 9.21 -5.23 12.73
CA THR A 201 9.14 -6.38 13.63
C THR A 201 9.31 -5.90 15.05
N VAL A 202 8.30 -6.05 15.91
CA VAL A 202 8.49 -5.95 17.35
C VAL A 202 9.49 -7.06 17.71
N GLU A 203 10.70 -6.70 18.13
CA GLU A 203 11.60 -7.69 18.73
C GLU A 203 10.90 -8.26 19.98
N GLU A 204 10.28 -9.44 19.84
CA GLU A 204 9.91 -10.26 20.98
C GLU A 204 11.21 -10.72 21.67
N GLY A 205 11.68 -9.91 22.61
CA GLY A 205 12.52 -10.33 23.71
C GLY A 205 14.01 -10.00 23.61
N LYS A 206 14.40 -8.87 24.23
CA LYS A 206 15.44 -8.85 25.27
C LYS A 206 15.11 -7.77 26.31
N GLY A 207 15.02 -8.20 27.57
CA GLY A 207 14.36 -7.47 28.64
C GLY A 207 15.00 -6.12 28.99
N SER A 208 14.15 -5.10 29.08
CA SER A 208 14.39 -3.96 29.95
C SER A 208 13.89 -4.28 31.36
N ALA A 209 14.61 -5.19 32.03
CA ALA A 209 14.64 -5.26 33.49
C ALA A 209 16.01 -4.77 33.95
N ALA A 210 16.18 -3.45 34.00
CA ALA A 210 17.18 -2.81 34.83
C ALA A 210 16.59 -1.50 35.34
N SER A 211 15.83 -1.63 36.42
CA SER A 211 15.62 -0.56 37.37
C SER A 211 16.98 -0.02 37.82
N SER A 212 17.19 1.28 37.64
CA SER A 212 18.11 2.04 38.50
C SER A 212 17.49 3.42 38.73
N ALA A 213 16.71 3.49 39.80
CA ALA A 213 16.31 4.77 40.38
C ALA A 213 17.57 5.51 40.87
N PRO A 214 17.70 6.83 40.65
CA PRO A 214 18.77 7.57 41.27
C PRO A 214 18.43 7.80 42.75
N SER A 215 19.32 7.33 43.62
CA SER A 215 19.37 7.70 45.03
C SER A 215 19.73 9.17 45.17
N HIS A 216 18.84 9.98 45.74
CA HIS A 216 19.21 11.29 46.27
C HIS A 216 19.43 11.19 47.77
N SER A 217 20.69 11.38 48.14
CA SER A 217 21.18 11.79 49.47
C SER A 217 20.79 13.23 49.79
#